data_AF-A0A2J7ZWN6-F1
#
_entry.id   AF-A0A2J7ZWN6-F1
#
_cell.length_a   1.000
_cell.length_b   1.000
_cell.length_c   1.000
_cell.angle_alpha   90.00
_cell.angle_beta   90.00
_cell.angle_gamma   90.00
#
_symmetry.space_group_name_H-M   'P 1'
#
loop_
_entity.id
_entity.type
_entity.pdbx_description
1 polymer ?
#
loop_
_entity_poly.entity_id
_entity_poly.type
_entity_poly.pdbx_seq_one_letter_code
_entity_poly.pdbx_strand_id
1 'polypeptide(L)'
;MTANGSAPSRCRGASCGAPTWRSLSAPFGAIGMILALGALGVGHASYLTGSKFPFEGCIMNTMYSPFYATLDDYKENPEGSTSQFCISLHVAPGCTPGKYRCCNTSINKLKLFPAMGCRGSLANAILSGKTINRTVNSIYWEEHEGSDIVKITPLMEWFNNAENIDGARICINLRKPCWTLPTLSHNGKVLEYALYDKKVNNYECCPVGLFNVTRDTDPLDVISRVALATSTKSNF
;
A
#
# COMPACT_ATOMS: atom_id res chain seq x y z
N MET A 1 6.31 -3.37 -54.23
CA MET A 1 7.50 -3.27 -55.11
C MET A 1 8.64 -2.72 -54.27
N THR A 2 9.79 -3.42 -54.27
CA THR A 2 11.15 -3.05 -53.79
C THR A 2 11.29 -2.56 -52.33
N ALA A 3 11.77 -3.30 -51.33
CA ALA A 3 13.00 -4.10 -51.11
C ALA A 3 14.27 -3.31 -50.77
N ASN A 4 14.93 -3.77 -49.69
CA ASN A 4 16.37 -3.77 -49.35
C ASN A 4 17.00 -2.68 -48.46
N GLY A 5 17.83 -3.16 -47.52
CA GLY A 5 18.84 -2.40 -46.76
C GLY A 5 19.22 -3.00 -45.40
N SER A 6 19.58 -4.30 -45.29
CA SER A 6 20.94 -4.81 -44.97
C SER A 6 21.59 -4.39 -43.62
N ALA A 7 21.81 -5.40 -42.76
CA ALA A 7 22.74 -5.44 -41.60
C ALA A 7 24.17 -5.89 -42.05
N PRO A 8 25.07 -6.37 -41.16
CA PRO A 8 25.81 -5.76 -40.04
C PRO A 8 27.35 -5.83 -40.24
N SER A 9 28.15 -5.11 -39.44
CA SER A 9 29.61 -5.24 -39.41
C SER A 9 30.12 -5.91 -38.12
N ARG A 10 30.69 -7.11 -38.29
CA ARG A 10 31.54 -7.85 -37.32
C ARG A 10 32.99 -7.36 -37.43
N CYS A 11 33.69 -7.30 -36.31
CA CYS A 11 35.16 -7.46 -36.28
C CYS A 11 35.53 -8.65 -35.38
N ARG A 12 36.38 -9.54 -35.93
CA ARG A 12 37.02 -10.70 -35.32
C ARG A 12 38.53 -10.43 -35.20
N GLY A 13 39.18 -11.09 -34.23
CA GLY A 13 40.63 -11.34 -34.15
C GLY A 13 41.36 -10.39 -33.19
N ALA A 14 42.13 -10.74 -32.15
CA ALA A 14 42.93 -11.90 -31.70
C ALA A 14 44.43 -11.53 -31.60
N SER A 15 45.02 -11.87 -30.44
CA SER A 15 46.45 -12.12 -30.15
C SER A 15 47.29 -11.05 -29.42
N CYS A 16 47.49 -11.34 -28.12
CA CYS A 16 48.76 -11.52 -27.39
C CYS A 16 49.91 -10.48 -27.45
N GLY A 17 50.28 -9.99 -26.26
CA GLY A 17 51.62 -9.46 -25.94
C GLY A 17 51.74 -9.13 -24.45
N ALA A 18 52.45 -9.96 -23.68
CA ALA A 18 52.90 -9.66 -22.32
C ALA A 18 54.25 -8.91 -22.37
N PRO A 19 54.58 -8.09 -21.36
CA PRO A 19 55.78 -8.41 -20.58
C PRO A 19 55.70 -8.09 -19.07
N THR A 20 56.20 -9.07 -18.31
CA THR A 20 57.03 -9.05 -17.09
C THR A 20 57.18 -7.79 -16.19
N TRP A 21 56.83 -8.01 -14.92
CA TRP A 21 57.56 -7.73 -13.67
C TRP A 21 58.43 -6.48 -13.53
N ARG A 22 58.02 -5.56 -12.63
CA ARG A 22 58.92 -4.96 -11.61
C ARG A 22 58.19 -4.76 -10.28
N SER A 23 58.76 -5.40 -9.26
CA SER A 23 58.56 -5.15 -7.84
C SER A 23 59.25 -3.85 -7.44
N LEU A 24 58.57 -2.99 -6.68
CA LEU A 24 59.19 -2.00 -5.80
C LEU A 24 58.34 -1.85 -4.55
N SER A 25 58.91 -2.28 -3.44
CA SER A 25 58.50 -2.02 -2.07
C SER A 25 58.95 -0.62 -1.63
N ALA A 26 58.10 0.10 -0.91
CA ALA A 26 58.48 0.82 0.31
C ALA A 26 57.23 1.35 1.07
N PRO A 27 57.26 1.40 2.41
CA PRO A 27 56.09 1.63 3.26
C PRO A 27 56.12 3.02 3.91
N PHE A 28 55.03 3.78 3.91
CA PHE A 28 54.80 4.81 4.93
C PHE A 28 53.30 4.97 5.18
N GLY A 29 52.95 4.94 6.46
CA GLY A 29 51.59 4.97 6.95
C GLY A 29 50.91 6.32 6.80
N ALA A 30 49.59 6.26 6.71
CA ALA A 30 48.69 7.34 7.09
C ALA A 30 47.44 6.72 7.72
N ILE A 31 47.34 6.90 9.03
CA ILE A 31 46.13 6.74 9.83
C ILE A 31 45.19 7.91 9.50
N GLY A 32 43.89 7.65 9.41
CA GLY A 32 42.82 8.66 9.36
C GLY A 32 41.83 8.37 8.24
N MET A 33 40.80 7.55 8.46
CA MET A 33 39.46 8.01 8.88
C MET A 33 38.94 9.09 7.90
N ILE A 34 37.90 8.84 7.09
CA ILE A 34 36.55 9.27 7.44
C ILE A 34 35.54 8.86 6.34
N LEU A 35 34.37 8.42 6.82
CA LEU A 35 33.04 8.36 6.18
C LEU A 35 32.83 7.43 4.99
N ALA A 36 32.47 6.19 5.33
CA ALA A 36 31.41 5.51 4.61
C ALA A 36 30.16 6.42 4.59
N LEU A 37 29.89 7.07 3.47
CA LEU A 37 28.54 7.53 3.14
C LEU A 37 27.69 6.28 2.87
N GLY A 38 27.30 5.62 3.96
CA GLY A 38 26.06 4.87 3.96
C GLY A 38 24.96 5.87 3.70
N ALA A 39 24.53 5.98 2.44
CA ALA A 39 23.23 6.54 2.15
C ALA A 39 22.23 5.65 2.90
N LEU A 40 21.84 6.11 4.08
CA LEU A 40 20.65 5.69 4.80
C LEU A 40 19.49 6.00 3.86
N GLY A 41 19.25 5.10 2.91
CA GLY A 41 17.93 4.92 2.36
C GLY A 41 17.09 4.56 3.56
N VAL A 42 16.40 5.57 4.10
CA VAL A 42 15.45 5.44 5.18
C VAL A 42 14.30 4.62 4.59
N GLY A 43 14.49 3.30 4.56
CA GLY A 43 13.45 2.33 4.34
C GLY A 43 12.53 2.49 5.54
N HIS A 44 11.55 3.38 5.39
CA HIS A 44 10.53 3.56 6.39
C HIS A 44 9.80 2.22 6.41
N ALA A 45 9.98 1.49 7.52
CA ALA A 45 9.00 0.50 7.90
C ALA A 45 7.60 1.15 7.78
N SER A 46 6.50 0.41 7.63
CA SER A 46 5.20 0.95 8.05
C SER A 46 5.41 1.52 9.45
N TYR A 47 5.55 2.84 9.60
CA TYR A 47 6.00 3.41 10.86
C TYR A 47 4.98 3.13 11.97
N LEU A 48 3.80 2.67 11.56
CA LEU A 48 2.67 2.25 12.37
C LEU A 48 2.86 0.86 12.99
N THR A 49 3.49 -0.10 12.31
CA THR A 49 3.60 -1.51 12.79
C THR A 49 5.00 -2.09 12.74
N GLY A 50 5.95 -1.44 12.06
CA GLY A 50 7.29 -1.98 11.81
C GLY A 50 7.38 -2.94 10.61
N SER A 51 6.30 -3.18 9.87
CA SER A 51 6.24 -4.21 8.82
C SER A 51 6.95 -3.90 7.51
N LYS A 52 7.40 -2.66 7.29
CA LYS A 52 7.87 -2.15 5.97
C LYS A 52 6.85 -2.12 4.85
N PHE A 53 5.59 -2.39 5.15
CA PHE A 53 4.52 -2.08 4.23
C PHE A 53 4.28 -0.56 4.16
N PRO A 54 4.06 0.05 2.99
CA PRO A 54 4.24 -0.47 1.64
C PRO A 54 5.72 -0.65 1.25
N PHE A 55 6.04 -1.78 0.62
CA PHE A 55 7.44 -2.16 0.31
C PHE A 55 8.08 -1.38 -0.85
N GLU A 56 7.29 -0.64 -1.64
CA GLU A 56 7.73 -0.06 -2.91
C GLU A 56 8.39 1.33 -2.77
N GLY A 57 8.63 1.79 -1.54
CA GLY A 57 9.30 3.06 -1.26
C GLY A 57 8.53 4.29 -1.75
N CYS A 58 7.19 4.24 -1.71
CA CYS A 58 6.33 5.36 -2.08
C CYS A 58 6.34 6.45 -0.99
N ILE A 59 5.84 7.65 -1.32
CA ILE A 59 5.82 8.78 -0.39
C ILE A 59 4.67 8.61 0.60
N MET A 60 4.99 8.11 1.80
CA MET A 60 4.01 7.73 2.83
C MET A 60 3.50 8.88 3.71
N ASN A 61 4.14 10.04 3.68
CA ASN A 61 3.87 11.11 4.63
C ASN A 61 2.44 11.66 4.46
N THR A 62 1.61 11.40 5.46
CA THR A 62 0.18 11.72 5.55
C THR A 62 -0.10 13.22 5.68
N MET A 63 0.88 14.04 6.06
CA MET A 63 0.73 15.51 6.01
C MET A 63 0.55 16.02 4.57
N TYR A 64 0.98 15.22 3.59
CA TYR A 64 1.04 15.60 2.18
C TYR A 64 0.01 14.90 1.31
N SER A 65 -0.87 14.05 1.84
CA SER A 65 -2.00 13.51 1.07
C SER A 65 -3.27 13.65 1.88
N PRO A 66 -4.36 14.21 1.31
CA PRO A 66 -5.59 14.41 2.05
C PRO A 66 -6.37 13.10 2.23
N PHE A 67 -5.99 12.02 1.55
CA PHE A 67 -6.77 10.81 1.50
C PHE A 67 -6.48 9.88 2.67
N TYR A 68 -7.54 9.40 3.32
CA TYR A 68 -7.45 8.34 4.32
C TYR A 68 -8.67 7.42 4.23
N ALA A 69 -8.64 6.29 4.93
CA ALA A 69 -9.74 5.35 5.00
C ALA A 69 -10.04 4.97 6.44
N THR A 70 -11.31 4.69 6.72
CA THR A 70 -11.76 4.13 8.01
C THR A 70 -12.49 2.83 7.78
N LEU A 71 -12.40 1.90 8.73
CA LEU A 71 -13.29 0.75 8.74
C LEU A 71 -14.69 1.23 9.13
N ASP A 72 -15.68 0.86 8.34
CA ASP A 72 -17.03 1.41 8.43
C ASP A 72 -18.05 0.35 8.85
N ASP A 73 -18.03 -0.82 8.21
CA ASP A 73 -18.88 -1.96 8.57
C ASP A 73 -18.11 -3.28 8.44
N TYR A 74 -18.48 -4.27 9.25
CA TYR A 74 -17.93 -5.61 9.18
C TYR A 74 -18.98 -6.66 9.56
N LYS A 75 -19.31 -7.53 8.60
CA LYS A 75 -20.30 -8.58 8.77
C LYS A 75 -19.72 -9.94 8.39
N GLU A 76 -19.79 -10.87 9.31
CA GLU A 76 -19.38 -12.25 9.08
C GLU A 76 -20.57 -13.16 8.76
N ASN A 77 -20.30 -14.19 7.97
CA ASN A 77 -21.18 -15.32 7.72
C ASN A 77 -20.40 -16.62 8.01
N PRO A 78 -20.42 -17.11 9.26
CA PRO A 78 -19.67 -18.30 9.66
C PRO A 78 -20.08 -19.56 8.90
N GLU A 79 -21.38 -19.73 8.62
CA GLU A 79 -21.91 -20.89 7.88
C GLU A 79 -21.32 -20.99 6.48
N GLY A 80 -21.23 -19.85 5.78
CA GLY A 80 -20.61 -19.75 4.46
C GLY A 80 -19.09 -19.70 4.48
N SER A 81 -18.46 -19.52 5.65
CA SER A 81 -17.05 -19.11 5.77
C SER A 81 -16.74 -17.93 4.85
N THR A 82 -17.59 -16.89 4.92
CA THR A 82 -17.43 -15.64 4.19
C THR A 82 -17.61 -14.46 5.14
N SER A 83 -17.12 -13.30 4.73
CA SER A 83 -17.43 -12.05 5.41
C SER A 83 -17.41 -10.90 4.41
N GLN A 84 -17.96 -9.76 4.81
CA GLN A 84 -17.85 -8.51 4.08
C GLN A 84 -17.37 -7.45 5.06
N PHE A 85 -16.32 -6.72 4.70
CA PHE A 85 -15.95 -5.50 5.40
C PHE A 85 -15.99 -4.32 4.45
N CYS A 86 -16.50 -3.20 4.92
CA CYS A 86 -16.58 -1.96 4.18
C CYS A 86 -15.62 -0.94 4.77
N ILE A 87 -14.87 -0.27 3.90
CA ILE A 87 -14.07 0.88 4.26
C ILE A 87 -14.69 2.13 3.64
N SER A 88 -14.70 3.22 4.39
CA SER A 88 -15.08 4.55 3.90
C SER A 88 -13.81 5.33 3.59
N LEU A 89 -13.76 5.92 2.40
CA LEU A 89 -12.71 6.82 1.97
C LEU A 89 -13.09 8.25 2.35
N HIS A 90 -12.09 9.01 2.77
CA HIS A 90 -12.28 10.38 3.26
C HIS A 90 -11.21 11.30 2.70
N VAL A 91 -11.56 12.58 2.62
CA VAL A 91 -10.66 13.66 2.22
C VAL A 91 -10.52 14.63 3.39
N ALA A 92 -9.32 14.73 3.95
CA ALA A 92 -9.01 15.70 4.99
C ALA A 92 -9.18 17.13 4.44
N PRO A 93 -9.68 18.07 5.27
CA PRO A 93 -9.97 19.45 4.84
C PRO A 93 -8.72 20.25 4.47
N GLY A 94 -7.52 19.77 4.84
CA GLY A 94 -6.25 20.40 4.55
C GLY A 94 -5.24 19.41 4.01
N CYS A 95 -4.38 19.90 3.12
CA CYS A 95 -3.19 19.20 2.66
C CYS A 95 -2.09 20.24 2.47
N THR A 96 -0.90 19.99 3.02
CA THR A 96 0.23 20.93 2.88
C THR A 96 0.96 20.63 1.59
N PRO A 97 0.97 21.52 0.58
CA PRO A 97 1.72 21.25 -0.64
C PRO A 97 3.21 21.09 -0.31
N GLY A 98 3.80 19.97 -0.75
CA GLY A 98 5.22 19.69 -0.58
C GLY A 98 5.95 19.67 -1.91
N LYS A 99 7.19 19.13 -1.90
CA LYS A 99 7.96 18.84 -3.12
C LYS A 99 7.24 17.87 -4.07
N TYR A 100 6.34 17.05 -3.54
CA TYR A 100 5.61 16.01 -4.26
C TYR A 100 4.16 16.43 -4.52
N ARG A 101 3.56 15.88 -5.58
CA ARG A 101 2.17 16.17 -6.01
C ARG A 101 1.07 15.63 -5.08
N CYS A 102 1.41 15.14 -3.90
CA CYS A 102 0.52 14.28 -3.10
C CYS A 102 -0.79 14.97 -2.66
N CYS A 103 -0.85 16.31 -2.66
CA CYS A 103 -2.06 17.09 -2.41
C CYS A 103 -2.97 17.28 -3.63
N ASN A 104 -2.44 17.16 -4.85
CA ASN A 104 -3.17 17.38 -6.09
C ASN A 104 -3.12 16.12 -6.95
N THR A 105 -3.75 15.07 -6.46
CA THR A 105 -3.81 13.76 -7.11
C THR A 105 -5.13 13.06 -6.78
N SER A 106 -5.33 11.86 -7.32
CA SER A 106 -6.47 10.99 -6.99
C SER A 106 -5.98 9.61 -6.56
N ILE A 107 -6.86 8.82 -5.94
CA ILE A 107 -6.57 7.44 -5.56
C ILE A 107 -6.71 6.54 -6.77
N ASN A 108 -5.64 5.83 -7.12
CA ASN A 108 -5.60 4.85 -8.20
C ASN A 108 -5.64 3.40 -7.68
N LYS A 109 -5.07 3.12 -6.50
CA LYS A 109 -5.03 1.75 -5.96
C LYS A 109 -5.25 1.76 -4.46
N LEU A 110 -6.03 0.80 -3.96
CA LEU A 110 -5.98 0.39 -2.55
C LEU A 110 -5.08 -0.83 -2.47
N LYS A 111 -4.08 -0.82 -1.61
CA LYS A 111 -3.33 -2.03 -1.23
C LYS A 111 -3.60 -2.37 0.22
N LEU A 112 -3.69 -3.66 0.51
CA LEU A 112 -3.80 -4.21 1.85
C LEU A 112 -2.64 -5.17 2.10
N PHE A 113 -2.21 -5.29 3.35
CA PHE A 113 -1.17 -6.22 3.75
C PHE A 113 -1.73 -7.47 4.45
N PRO A 114 -2.01 -8.54 3.69
CA PRO A 114 -2.57 -9.75 4.24
C PRO A 114 -1.54 -10.66 4.90
N ALA A 115 -2.01 -11.62 5.70
CA ALA A 115 -1.23 -12.75 6.17
C ALA A 115 -0.81 -13.68 5.02
N MET A 116 0.28 -14.40 5.24
CA MET A 116 0.75 -15.42 4.31
C MET A 116 -0.31 -16.51 4.11
N GLY A 117 -0.43 -17.01 2.88
CA GLY A 117 -1.42 -18.05 2.56
C GLY A 117 -2.84 -17.53 2.38
N CYS A 118 -3.08 -16.22 2.50
CA CYS A 118 -4.39 -15.62 2.25
C CYS A 118 -4.69 -15.33 0.78
N ARG A 119 -3.79 -15.67 -0.14
CA ARG A 119 -3.97 -15.43 -1.57
C ARG A 119 -5.29 -16.01 -2.08
N GLY A 120 -6.08 -15.18 -2.77
CA GLY A 120 -7.40 -15.54 -3.29
C GLY A 120 -8.58 -15.38 -2.31
N SER A 121 -8.33 -14.93 -1.08
CA SER A 121 -9.38 -14.72 -0.06
C SER A 121 -10.30 -13.55 -0.37
N LEU A 122 -9.87 -12.57 -1.17
CA LEU A 122 -10.73 -11.49 -1.64
C LEU A 122 -11.45 -11.97 -2.91
N ALA A 123 -12.78 -12.09 -2.83
CA ALA A 123 -13.62 -12.60 -3.92
C ALA A 123 -13.97 -11.51 -4.95
N ASN A 124 -14.45 -10.36 -4.46
CA ASN A 124 -14.77 -9.17 -5.24
C ASN A 124 -14.85 -7.96 -4.30
N ALA A 125 -14.96 -6.77 -4.87
CA ALA A 125 -15.23 -5.55 -4.12
C ALA A 125 -16.41 -4.78 -4.73
N ILE A 126 -17.24 -4.18 -3.89
CA ILE A 126 -18.34 -3.31 -4.28
C ILE A 126 -17.90 -1.89 -4.01
N LEU A 127 -17.84 -1.07 -5.05
CA LEU A 127 -17.51 0.33 -4.99
C LEU A 127 -18.81 1.13 -4.99
N SER A 128 -19.00 1.99 -3.99
CA SER A 128 -20.16 2.85 -3.87
C SER A 128 -19.72 4.28 -3.60
N GLY A 129 -20.34 5.26 -4.22
CA GLY A 129 -20.05 6.67 -4.04
C GLY A 129 -21.15 7.53 -4.66
N LYS A 130 -20.93 8.84 -4.74
CA LYS A 130 -21.94 9.79 -5.28
C LYS A 130 -22.40 9.42 -6.69
N THR A 131 -21.47 8.97 -7.54
CA THR A 131 -21.70 8.73 -8.97
C THR A 131 -21.49 7.28 -9.39
N ILE A 132 -21.15 6.39 -8.46
CA ILE A 132 -20.80 5.00 -8.77
C ILE A 132 -21.47 4.03 -7.80
N ASN A 133 -21.97 2.92 -8.33
CA ASN A 133 -22.33 1.73 -7.58
C ASN A 133 -22.03 0.49 -8.43
N ARG A 134 -20.90 -0.18 -8.20
CA ARG A 134 -20.42 -1.26 -9.07
C ARG A 134 -19.61 -2.30 -8.32
N THR A 135 -19.85 -3.57 -8.65
CA THR A 135 -18.96 -4.68 -8.28
C THR A 135 -17.78 -4.77 -9.23
N VAL A 136 -16.57 -4.82 -8.69
CA VAL A 136 -15.30 -4.99 -9.40
C VAL A 136 -14.63 -6.29 -9.00
N ASN A 137 -14.05 -6.96 -10.00
CA ASN A 137 -13.23 -8.17 -9.82
C ASN A 137 -11.74 -7.87 -10.09
N SER A 138 -11.37 -6.61 -10.24
CA SER A 138 -10.00 -6.15 -10.53
C SER A 138 -9.14 -6.14 -9.26
N ILE A 139 -9.03 -7.33 -8.68
CA ILE A 139 -8.26 -7.65 -7.49
C ILE A 139 -7.04 -8.43 -7.93
N TYR A 140 -5.86 -7.92 -7.60
CA TYR A 140 -4.60 -8.51 -8.02
C TYR A 140 -3.75 -8.80 -6.80
N TRP A 141 -3.07 -9.94 -6.83
CA TRP A 141 -2.17 -10.39 -5.79
C TRP A 141 -0.74 -10.32 -6.30
N GLU A 142 0.11 -9.62 -5.56
CA GLU A 142 1.53 -9.43 -5.85
C GLU A 142 2.36 -10.05 -4.74
N GLU A 143 3.55 -10.53 -5.06
CA GLU A 143 4.52 -10.97 -4.06
C GLU A 143 5.63 -9.92 -3.99
N HIS A 144 5.98 -9.48 -2.78
CA HIS A 144 7.10 -8.58 -2.51
C HIS A 144 7.84 -9.08 -1.29
N GLU A 145 9.16 -9.27 -1.40
CA GLU A 145 10.01 -9.75 -0.31
C GLU A 145 9.46 -11.02 0.40
N GLY A 146 8.87 -11.95 -0.36
CA GLY A 146 8.27 -13.19 0.17
C GLY A 146 6.92 -13.00 0.87
N SER A 147 6.33 -11.82 0.79
CA SER A 147 5.02 -11.50 1.36
C SER A 147 3.99 -11.23 0.27
N ASP A 148 2.75 -11.70 0.49
CA ASP A 148 1.61 -11.37 -0.38
C ASP A 148 1.11 -9.95 -0.09
N ILE A 149 0.80 -9.20 -1.15
CA ILE A 149 0.06 -7.95 -1.12
C ILE A 149 -1.15 -8.11 -2.03
N VAL A 150 -2.30 -7.63 -1.58
CA VAL A 150 -3.48 -7.55 -2.44
C VAL A 150 -3.76 -6.10 -2.80
N LYS A 151 -4.08 -5.85 -4.07
CA LYS A 151 -4.42 -4.52 -4.58
C LYS A 151 -5.76 -4.53 -5.31
N ILE A 152 -6.53 -3.46 -5.13
CA ILE A 152 -7.76 -3.14 -5.88
C ILE A 152 -7.47 -1.91 -6.73
N THR A 153 -7.60 -2.04 -8.04
CA THR A 153 -7.19 -1.03 -9.03
C THR A 153 -7.98 -1.24 -10.32
N PRO A 154 -8.12 -0.26 -11.23
CA PRO A 154 -7.78 1.17 -11.11
C PRO A 154 -8.91 2.00 -10.50
N LEU A 155 -8.79 2.36 -9.22
CA LEU A 155 -9.79 3.14 -8.50
C LEU A 155 -10.05 4.52 -9.12
N MET A 156 -9.06 5.09 -9.83
CA MET A 156 -9.19 6.41 -10.44
C MET A 156 -10.21 6.47 -11.59
N GLU A 157 -10.62 5.33 -12.14
CA GLU A 157 -11.70 5.27 -13.15
C GLU A 157 -13.07 5.59 -12.54
N TRP A 158 -13.24 5.34 -11.24
CA TRP A 158 -14.51 5.51 -10.53
C TRP A 158 -14.45 6.66 -9.52
N PHE A 159 -13.28 6.85 -8.90
CA PHE A 159 -12.99 7.91 -7.95
C PHE A 159 -11.96 8.87 -8.57
N ASN A 160 -12.41 9.64 -9.55
CA ASN A 160 -11.55 10.47 -10.40
C ASN A 160 -11.19 11.84 -9.82
N ASN A 161 -11.79 12.25 -8.70
CA ASN A 161 -11.50 13.50 -8.00
C ASN A 161 -11.82 13.38 -6.50
N ALA A 162 -11.35 14.35 -5.70
CA ALA A 162 -11.54 14.37 -4.25
C ALA A 162 -13.02 14.41 -3.84
N GLU A 163 -13.86 15.13 -4.56
CA GLU A 163 -15.30 15.23 -4.25
C GLU A 163 -16.03 13.90 -4.39
N ASN A 164 -15.63 13.07 -5.36
CA ASN A 164 -16.16 11.72 -5.58
C ASN A 164 -15.53 10.68 -4.64
N ILE A 165 -14.34 10.96 -4.10
CA ILE A 165 -13.68 10.10 -3.10
C ILE A 165 -14.33 10.28 -1.72
N ASP A 166 -14.62 11.52 -1.31
CA ASP A 166 -15.09 11.80 0.04
C ASP A 166 -16.45 11.16 0.31
N GLY A 167 -16.48 10.24 1.28
CA GLY A 167 -17.65 9.42 1.60
C GLY A 167 -17.88 8.20 0.69
N ALA A 168 -16.98 7.94 -0.28
CA ALA A 168 -17.04 6.71 -1.06
C ALA A 168 -16.75 5.49 -0.19
N ARG A 169 -17.38 4.36 -0.49
CA ARG A 169 -17.25 3.09 0.22
C ARG A 169 -16.69 2.01 -0.70
N ILE A 170 -15.80 1.19 -0.15
CA ILE A 170 -15.28 -0.03 -0.79
C ILE A 170 -15.63 -1.20 0.13
N CYS A 171 -16.62 -2.00 -0.26
CA CYS A 171 -17.02 -3.21 0.47
C CYS A 171 -16.37 -4.44 -0.14
N ILE A 172 -15.50 -5.10 0.61
CA ILE A 172 -14.68 -6.22 0.15
C ILE A 172 -15.28 -7.51 0.70
N ASN A 173 -15.60 -8.42 -0.21
CA ASN A 173 -16.12 -9.74 0.13
C ASN A 173 -14.96 -10.73 0.31
N LEU A 174 -14.86 -11.30 1.51
CA LEU A 174 -13.90 -12.31 1.87
C LEU A 174 -14.49 -13.72 1.81
N ARG A 175 -13.62 -14.67 1.49
CA ARG A 175 -13.87 -16.11 1.45
C ARG A 175 -12.61 -16.84 1.91
N LYS A 176 -12.68 -18.17 2.00
CA LYS A 176 -11.51 -19.01 2.27
C LYS A 176 -10.35 -18.72 1.29
N PRO A 177 -9.09 -18.85 1.71
CA PRO A 177 -8.63 -19.38 3.00
C PRO A 177 -8.77 -18.43 4.21
N CYS A 178 -8.71 -17.11 4.01
CA CYS A 178 -8.77 -16.11 5.07
C CYS A 178 -10.06 -15.30 4.99
N TRP A 179 -11.13 -15.87 5.53
CA TRP A 179 -12.47 -15.31 5.38
C TRP A 179 -12.86 -14.30 6.46
N THR A 180 -12.03 -14.07 7.48
CA THR A 180 -12.25 -13.04 8.51
C THR A 180 -11.16 -11.97 8.46
N LEU A 181 -11.44 -10.77 8.95
CA LEU A 181 -10.46 -9.68 9.04
C LEU A 181 -9.23 -10.05 9.91
N PRO A 182 -9.38 -10.67 11.11
CA PRO A 182 -8.24 -11.20 11.86
C PRO A 182 -7.40 -12.18 11.06
N THR A 183 -8.02 -13.15 10.38
CA THR A 183 -7.27 -14.13 9.59
C THR A 183 -6.62 -13.53 8.35
N LEU A 184 -7.20 -12.45 7.80
CA LEU A 184 -6.64 -11.74 6.67
C LEU A 184 -5.45 -10.86 7.10
N SER A 185 -5.46 -10.28 8.30
CA SER A 185 -4.40 -9.39 8.79
C SER A 185 -3.07 -10.13 8.98
N HIS A 186 -1.98 -9.51 8.52
CA HIS A 186 -0.61 -10.03 8.69
C HIS A 186 -0.25 -10.36 10.15
N ASN A 187 -0.69 -9.55 11.11
CA ASN A 187 -0.37 -9.73 12.54
C ASN A 187 -1.58 -10.16 13.40
N GLY A 188 -2.73 -10.42 12.77
CA GLY A 188 -3.98 -10.81 13.41
C GLY A 188 -4.67 -9.72 14.25
N LYS A 189 -4.08 -8.51 14.36
CA LYS A 189 -4.58 -7.43 15.21
C LYS A 189 -4.99 -6.20 14.43
N VAL A 190 -4.19 -5.82 13.43
CA VAL A 190 -4.46 -4.68 12.56
C VAL A 190 -4.28 -5.07 11.09
N LEU A 191 -5.19 -4.64 10.22
CA LEU A 191 -5.02 -4.77 8.79
C LEU A 191 -4.43 -3.46 8.25
N GLU A 192 -3.21 -3.53 7.71
CA GLU A 192 -2.56 -2.36 7.13
C GLU A 192 -3.12 -2.08 5.74
N TYR A 193 -3.31 -0.79 5.44
CA TYR A 193 -3.71 -0.33 4.12
C TYR A 193 -2.82 0.82 3.63
N ALA A 194 -2.76 0.96 2.31
CA ALA A 194 -2.13 2.08 1.64
C ALA A 194 -2.96 2.50 0.42
N LEU A 195 -3.24 3.80 0.29
CA LEU A 195 -3.98 4.36 -0.85
C LEU A 195 -3.00 5.01 -1.82
N TYR A 196 -2.74 4.37 -2.95
CA TYR A 196 -1.78 4.83 -3.92
C TYR A 196 -2.43 5.75 -4.94
N ASP A 197 -1.71 6.81 -5.30
CA ASP A 197 -2.02 7.58 -6.48
C ASP A 197 -1.49 6.93 -7.77
N LYS A 198 -1.64 7.62 -8.90
CA LYS A 198 -1.04 7.17 -10.16
C LYS A 198 0.46 7.46 -10.17
N LYS A 199 1.29 6.48 -10.52
CA LYS A 199 2.73 6.68 -10.75
C LYS A 199 3.01 7.75 -11.80
N VAL A 200 3.75 8.78 -11.41
CA VAL A 200 4.25 9.84 -12.29
C VAL A 200 5.70 10.14 -11.91
N ASN A 201 6.58 10.27 -12.90
CA ASN A 201 8.01 10.53 -12.71
C ASN A 201 8.68 9.53 -11.74
N ASN A 202 8.35 8.23 -11.89
CA ASN A 202 8.86 7.12 -11.09
C ASN A 202 8.54 7.15 -9.59
N TYR A 203 7.66 8.02 -9.11
CA TYR A 203 7.19 8.00 -7.72
C TYR A 203 5.66 7.98 -7.60
N GLU A 204 5.17 7.44 -6.49
CA GLU A 204 3.76 7.40 -6.09
C GLU A 204 3.63 7.98 -4.67
N CYS A 205 2.49 8.61 -4.41
CA CYS A 205 2.05 9.00 -3.08
C CYS A 205 1.20 7.87 -2.51
N CYS A 206 1.38 7.56 -1.23
CA CYS A 206 0.71 6.42 -0.60
C CYS A 206 0.43 6.69 0.89
N PRO A 207 -0.54 7.55 1.24
CA PRO A 207 -0.99 7.62 2.62
C PRO A 207 -1.34 6.22 3.14
N VAL A 208 -0.81 5.91 4.32
CA VAL A 208 -0.95 4.62 4.99
C VAL A 208 -1.81 4.75 6.24
N GLY A 209 -2.45 3.66 6.61
CA GLY A 209 -3.18 3.57 7.87
C GLY A 209 -3.44 2.13 8.27
N LEU A 210 -4.21 1.98 9.35
CA LEU A 210 -4.51 0.70 9.97
C LEU A 210 -6.02 0.60 10.22
N PHE A 211 -6.56 -0.59 10.01
CA PHE A 211 -7.86 -0.98 10.55
C PHE A 211 -7.63 -1.86 11.77
N ASN A 212 -8.25 -1.54 12.90
CA ASN A 212 -8.30 -2.47 14.02
C ASN A 212 -9.19 -3.65 13.61
N VAL A 213 -8.66 -4.88 13.69
CA VAL A 213 -9.39 -6.09 13.29
C VAL A 213 -9.64 -7.03 14.45
N THR A 214 -9.07 -6.79 15.63
CA THR A 214 -9.49 -7.52 16.81
C THR A 214 -10.93 -7.15 17.08
N ARG A 215 -11.82 -8.14 17.14
CA ARG A 215 -13.17 -7.90 17.69
C ARG A 215 -12.96 -7.29 19.08
N ASP A 216 -13.56 -6.14 19.32
CA ASP A 216 -13.73 -5.57 20.65
C ASP A 216 -14.56 -6.57 21.48
N THR A 217 -13.87 -7.61 21.94
CA THR A 217 -14.30 -8.50 23.01
C THR A 217 -13.81 -7.95 24.33
N ASP A 218 -13.32 -6.71 24.37
CA ASP A 218 -13.11 -6.01 25.61
C ASP A 218 -14.46 -5.45 26.08
N PRO A 219 -15.07 -6.02 27.14
CA PRO A 219 -16.38 -5.58 27.63
C PRO A 219 -16.42 -4.10 28.08
N LEU A 220 -15.28 -3.41 28.13
CA LEU A 220 -15.20 -1.99 28.46
C LEU A 220 -15.61 -1.05 27.32
N ASP A 221 -15.53 -1.45 26.04
CA ASP A 221 -15.90 -0.55 24.93
C ASP A 221 -17.41 -0.54 24.62
N VAL A 222 -18.12 -1.64 24.95
CA VAL A 222 -19.59 -1.70 24.90
C VAL A 222 -20.21 -0.70 25.90
N ILE A 223 -19.59 -0.52 27.07
CA ILE A 223 -20.08 0.40 28.10
C ILE A 223 -19.94 1.86 27.64
N SER A 224 -18.88 2.20 26.91
CA SER A 224 -18.67 3.57 26.39
C SER A 224 -19.74 3.94 25.35
N ARG A 225 -20.13 3.01 24.47
CA ARG A 225 -21.20 3.22 23.48
C ARG A 225 -22.61 3.28 24.09
N VAL A 226 -22.86 2.54 25.17
CA VAL A 226 -24.15 2.61 25.90
C VAL A 226 -24.26 3.89 26.75
N ALA A 227 -23.15 4.37 27.33
CA ALA A 227 -23.11 5.62 28.07
C ALA A 227 -23.36 6.85 27.18
N LEU A 228 -22.88 6.85 25.93
CA LEU A 228 -23.16 7.91 24.96
C LEU A 228 -24.61 7.87 24.42
N ALA A 229 -25.24 6.71 24.33
CA ALA A 229 -26.62 6.56 23.87
C ALA A 229 -27.68 6.92 24.95
N THR A 230 -27.30 6.94 26.23
CA THR A 230 -28.21 7.29 27.33
C THR A 230 -28.18 8.77 27.73
N SER A 231 -27.19 9.54 27.27
CA SER A 231 -27.07 10.97 27.61
C SER A 231 -27.92 11.92 26.75
N THR A 232 -28.65 11.45 25.74
CA THR A 232 -29.49 12.30 24.86
C THR A 232 -31.00 12.20 25.11
N LYS A 233 -31.44 11.49 26.17
CA LYS A 233 -32.85 11.45 26.59
C LYS A 233 -33.05 12.04 27.99
N SER A 234 -32.82 13.34 28.13
CA SER A 234 -33.28 14.10 29.30
C SER A 234 -33.13 15.60 29.01
N ASN A 235 -34.08 16.16 28.28
CA ASN A 235 -34.44 17.59 28.32
C ASN A 235 -35.78 17.73 27.57
N PHE A 236 -36.86 17.35 28.24
CA PHE A 236 -38.21 17.87 28.08
C PHE A 236 -38.90 17.78 29.43
#